data_AF-A0A1V6I1L1-F1
#
_entry.id   AF-A0A1V6I1L1-F1
#
_cell.length_a   1.000
_cell.length_b   1.000
_cell.length_c   1.000
_cell.angle_alpha   90.00
_cell.angle_beta   90.00
_cell.angle_gamma   90.00
#
_symmetry.space_group_name_H-M   'P 1'
#
loop_
_entity.id
_entity.type
_entity.pdbx_description
1 polymer ?
#
loop_
_entity_poly.entity_id
_entity_poly.type
_entity_poly.pdbx_seq_one_letter_code
_entity_poly.pdbx_strand_id
1 'polypeptide(L)'
;MKFLRNFSRLFTGIIFIFSGFVKVIDPLGSAYKFTDYFVAMHLDFLNEGALVFAILMSIAELIIGIALVFNLLPKIAAWLLLLFMAFFTPLTLWLAVADPVSDCGCFGDAIILTNWQTFYKNLVILAFTIIVFWQRKLFKPAYNLFNQWALTIAFTIASFVLTLYCLYNLPIVDFRPYHIGANIQEGMQIPEEEKENVDIYESVFIYEKNGEQKEYSETELPDSTWTFVNADHKLVKKGYEPPIHDFTIEPIFVPGYSPEPENKYVNPWDLEFEFTKDGETITCDLDSLPDQSWNFKKIIYNTKLNPDNLKLYFLNEEGEEIIANIKDLPDNNSIFLDAEYIDTENENFLLKYGEDITNQVLEDESYAFFAIMTLLDEVNEKHLDKVAQISEFCKNNNYKFYCITASNLEEVSAFINYHKPNYQFYNMDPITLKTIVRSNPGLVLVKKGTVLNKWAAKNIPAPEQLHNDLTANSITKHQKAKNKYIYLTYIFGTLLFMSLFHGFYKYLKTNRYI
;
A
#
# COMPACT_ATOMS: atom_id res chain seq x y z
N MET A 1 -38.61 -18.74 -20.72
CA MET A 1 -38.72 -18.39 -19.28
C MET A 1 -37.92 -19.27 -18.32
N LYS A 2 -38.02 -20.62 -18.34
CA LYS A 2 -37.27 -21.50 -17.40
C LYS A 2 -35.74 -21.37 -17.53
N PHE A 3 -35.23 -21.35 -18.76
CA PHE A 3 -33.81 -21.13 -19.05
C PHE A 3 -33.34 -19.79 -18.49
N LEU A 4 -33.98 -18.69 -18.93
CA LEU A 4 -33.66 -17.33 -18.50
C LEU A 4 -33.64 -17.22 -16.96
N ARG A 5 -34.66 -17.72 -16.27
CA ARG A 5 -34.72 -17.73 -14.79
C ARG A 5 -33.51 -18.43 -14.16
N ASN A 6 -33.16 -19.62 -14.63
CA ASN A 6 -32.04 -20.39 -14.07
C ASN A 6 -30.70 -19.75 -14.40
N PHE A 7 -30.56 -19.21 -15.61
CA PHE A 7 -29.40 -18.45 -16.04
C PHE A 7 -29.21 -17.21 -15.17
N SER A 8 -30.24 -16.37 -15.00
CA SER A 8 -30.18 -15.17 -14.16
C SER A 8 -29.74 -15.50 -12.74
N ARG A 9 -30.30 -16.56 -12.14
CA ARG A 9 -29.92 -17.02 -10.79
C ARG A 9 -28.46 -17.46 -10.71
N LEU A 10 -27.97 -18.23 -11.69
CA LEU A 10 -26.59 -18.71 -11.69
C LEU A 10 -25.61 -17.58 -11.99
N PHE A 11 -25.93 -16.71 -12.94
CA PHE A 11 -25.13 -15.55 -13.31
C PHE A 11 -24.93 -14.60 -12.13
N THR A 12 -26.01 -14.14 -11.49
CA THR A 12 -25.90 -13.26 -10.31
C THR A 12 -25.25 -13.98 -9.14
N GLY A 13 -25.57 -15.26 -8.94
CA GLY A 13 -24.97 -16.07 -7.89
C GLY A 13 -23.45 -16.20 -8.01
N ILE A 14 -22.93 -16.49 -9.21
CA ILE A 14 -21.48 -16.62 -9.44
C ILE A 14 -20.76 -15.29 -9.22
N ILE A 15 -21.32 -14.17 -9.70
CA ILE A 15 -20.74 -12.85 -9.49
C ILE A 15 -20.66 -12.52 -8.00
N PHE A 16 -21.74 -12.74 -7.24
CA PHE A 16 -21.77 -12.51 -5.79
C PHE A 16 -20.82 -13.44 -5.03
N ILE A 17 -20.66 -14.71 -5.46
CA ILE A 17 -19.66 -15.60 -4.86
C ILE A 17 -18.25 -15.05 -5.09
N PHE A 18 -17.92 -14.67 -6.32
CA PHE A 18 -16.59 -14.16 -6.63
C PHE A 18 -16.30 -12.87 -5.85
N SER A 19 -17.22 -11.90 -5.93
CA SER A 19 -17.16 -10.62 -5.23
C SER A 19 -17.03 -10.79 -3.71
N GLY A 20 -17.93 -11.55 -3.09
CA GLY A 20 -17.91 -11.82 -1.65
C GLY A 20 -16.69 -12.62 -1.21
N PHE A 21 -16.20 -13.56 -2.02
CA PHE A 21 -15.00 -14.35 -1.69
C PHE A 21 -13.75 -13.48 -1.64
N VAL A 22 -13.53 -12.60 -2.62
CA VAL A 22 -12.37 -11.70 -2.62
C VAL A 22 -12.36 -10.82 -1.37
N LYS A 23 -13.52 -10.30 -0.96
CA LYS A 23 -13.63 -9.49 0.27
C LYS A 23 -13.48 -10.30 1.56
N VAL A 24 -13.97 -11.53 1.59
CA VAL A 24 -13.84 -12.43 2.76
C VAL A 24 -12.38 -12.80 3.04
N ILE A 25 -11.55 -12.92 2.00
CA ILE A 25 -10.12 -13.24 2.15
C ILE A 25 -9.23 -12.01 2.39
N ASP A 26 -9.72 -10.80 2.09
CA ASP A 26 -9.08 -9.52 2.44
C ASP A 26 -10.07 -8.56 3.13
N PRO A 27 -10.44 -8.85 4.38
CA PRO A 27 -11.38 -8.01 5.14
C PRO A 27 -10.82 -6.62 5.46
N LEU A 28 -9.49 -6.47 5.59
CA LEU A 28 -8.87 -5.15 5.82
C LEU A 28 -8.98 -4.26 4.59
N GLY A 29 -8.77 -4.81 3.38
CA GLY A 29 -8.99 -4.05 2.14
C GLY A 29 -10.42 -3.49 2.04
N SER A 30 -11.41 -4.30 2.41
CA SER A 30 -12.80 -3.84 2.47
C SER A 30 -13.03 -2.80 3.57
N ALA A 31 -12.38 -2.95 4.73
CA ALA A 31 -12.49 -2.00 5.83
C ALA A 31 -11.95 -0.62 5.45
N TYR A 32 -10.81 -0.54 4.76
CA TYR A 32 -10.28 0.73 4.26
C TYR A 32 -11.24 1.42 3.30
N LYS A 33 -11.85 0.67 2.37
CA LYS A 33 -12.88 1.23 1.49
C LYS A 33 -14.07 1.79 2.29
N PHE A 34 -14.53 1.09 3.34
CA PHE A 34 -15.57 1.62 4.23
C PHE A 34 -15.14 2.93 4.91
N THR A 35 -13.89 3.04 5.36
CA THR A 35 -13.34 4.29 5.90
C THR A 35 -13.38 5.40 4.84
N ASP A 36 -12.94 5.13 3.61
CA ASP A 36 -12.98 6.11 2.51
C ASP A 36 -14.42 6.63 2.27
N TYR A 37 -15.40 5.71 2.26
CA TYR A 37 -16.82 6.05 2.15
C TYR A 37 -17.32 6.89 3.33
N PHE A 38 -16.94 6.55 4.55
CA PHE A 38 -17.38 7.28 5.73
C PHE A 38 -16.80 8.68 5.76
N VAL A 39 -15.52 8.86 5.42
CA VAL A 39 -14.90 10.18 5.28
C VAL A 39 -15.59 10.98 4.18
N ALA A 40 -15.80 10.39 2.99
CA ALA A 40 -16.47 11.05 1.87
C ALA A 40 -17.92 11.46 2.16
N MET A 41 -18.61 10.76 3.07
CA MET A 41 -19.97 11.07 3.51
C MET A 41 -20.04 11.88 4.81
N HIS A 42 -18.90 12.29 5.38
CA HIS A 42 -18.80 12.96 6.68
C HIS A 42 -19.42 12.15 7.85
N LEU A 43 -19.17 10.84 7.85
CA LEU A 43 -19.62 9.86 8.85
C LEU A 43 -18.45 9.26 9.63
N ASP A 44 -17.43 10.07 9.95
CA ASP A 44 -16.18 9.62 10.58
C ASP A 44 -16.37 8.83 11.88
N PHE A 45 -17.46 9.08 12.61
CA PHE A 45 -17.82 8.34 13.82
C PHE A 45 -18.06 6.84 13.58
N LEU A 46 -18.25 6.40 12.34
CA LEU A 46 -18.40 4.99 11.97
C LEU A 46 -17.07 4.30 11.67
N ASN A 47 -15.94 5.03 11.61
CA ASN A 47 -14.64 4.47 11.23
C ASN A 47 -14.19 3.33 12.15
N GLU A 48 -14.44 3.42 13.46
CA GLU A 48 -14.14 2.34 14.41
C GLU A 48 -14.91 1.04 14.09
N GLY A 49 -16.09 1.16 13.48
CA GLY A 49 -16.93 0.05 13.05
C GLY A 49 -16.60 -0.49 11.66
N ALA A 50 -15.71 0.15 10.88
CA ALA A 50 -15.47 -0.15 9.47
C ALA A 50 -15.11 -1.63 9.24
N LEU A 51 -14.26 -2.21 10.09
CA LEU A 51 -13.91 -3.63 10.02
C LEU A 51 -15.12 -4.54 10.25
N VAL A 52 -16.01 -4.20 11.19
CA VAL A 52 -17.23 -4.98 11.46
C VAL A 52 -18.16 -4.93 10.25
N PHE A 53 -18.37 -3.75 9.67
CA PHE A 53 -19.16 -3.58 8.46
C PHE A 53 -18.57 -4.36 7.28
N ALA A 54 -17.25 -4.29 7.08
CA ALA A 54 -16.54 -5.03 6.06
C ALA A 54 -16.77 -6.54 6.18
N ILE A 55 -16.60 -7.11 7.37
CA ILE A 55 -16.79 -8.55 7.61
C ILE A 55 -18.25 -8.96 7.35
N LEU A 56 -19.21 -8.24 7.94
CA LEU A 56 -20.63 -8.57 7.83
C LEU A 56 -21.12 -8.48 6.38
N MET A 57 -20.75 -7.41 5.68
CA MET A 57 -21.16 -7.18 4.29
C MET A 57 -20.56 -8.22 3.34
N SER A 58 -19.28 -8.55 3.51
CA SER A 58 -18.57 -9.53 2.68
C SER A 58 -19.14 -10.94 2.83
N ILE A 59 -19.41 -11.34 4.08
CA ILE A 59 -20.07 -12.62 4.36
C ILE A 59 -21.50 -12.63 3.80
N ALA A 60 -22.26 -11.56 3.99
CA ALA A 60 -23.61 -11.47 3.44
C ALA A 60 -23.62 -11.63 1.90
N GLU A 61 -22.72 -10.95 1.21
CA GLU A 61 -22.56 -11.04 -0.25
C GLU A 61 -22.22 -12.46 -0.71
N LEU A 62 -21.22 -13.08 -0.08
CA LEU A 62 -20.81 -14.45 -0.39
C LEU A 62 -21.96 -15.44 -0.15
N ILE A 63 -22.67 -15.31 0.97
CA ILE A 63 -23.77 -16.22 1.34
C ILE A 63 -24.99 -16.04 0.42
N ILE A 64 -25.30 -14.82 0.00
CA ILE A 64 -26.32 -14.57 -1.03
C ILE A 64 -25.93 -15.30 -2.33
N GLY A 65 -24.67 -15.18 -2.76
CA GLY A 65 -24.16 -15.86 -3.95
C GLY A 65 -24.27 -17.39 -3.85
N ILE A 66 -23.79 -17.99 -2.76
CA ILE A 66 -23.86 -19.43 -2.47
C ILE A 66 -25.32 -19.90 -2.47
N ALA A 67 -26.21 -19.17 -1.78
CA ALA A 67 -27.63 -19.50 -1.71
C ALA A 67 -28.28 -19.49 -3.10
N LEU A 68 -27.93 -18.52 -3.94
CA LEU A 68 -28.41 -18.45 -5.32
C LEU A 68 -27.89 -19.61 -6.15
N VAL A 69 -26.60 -19.95 -6.12
CA VAL A 69 -26.03 -21.04 -6.94
C VAL A 69 -26.59 -22.40 -6.54
N PHE A 70 -26.63 -22.70 -5.24
CA PHE A 70 -27.10 -23.99 -4.72
C PHE A 70 -28.61 -24.07 -4.49
N ASN A 71 -29.35 -23.00 -4.80
CA ASN A 71 -30.80 -22.92 -4.65
C ASN A 71 -31.27 -23.13 -3.21
N LEU A 72 -30.55 -22.55 -2.25
CA LEU A 72 -30.87 -22.56 -0.82
C LEU A 72 -31.70 -21.33 -0.48
N LEU A 73 -32.78 -21.52 0.30
CA LEU A 73 -33.66 -20.45 0.77
C LEU A 73 -34.03 -19.43 -0.33
N PRO A 74 -34.45 -19.84 -1.54
CA PRO A 74 -34.48 -18.98 -2.73
C PRO A 74 -35.37 -17.75 -2.60
N LYS A 75 -36.41 -17.81 -1.74
CA LYS A 75 -37.26 -16.64 -1.46
C LYS A 75 -36.51 -15.58 -0.65
N ILE A 76 -35.74 -15.99 0.36
CA ILE A 76 -34.95 -15.11 1.21
C ILE A 76 -33.76 -14.59 0.41
N ALA A 77 -33.03 -15.47 -0.28
CA ALA A 77 -31.90 -15.10 -1.12
C ALA A 77 -32.29 -14.07 -2.20
N ALA A 78 -33.44 -14.23 -2.85
CA ALA A 78 -33.92 -13.25 -3.83
C ALA A 78 -34.29 -11.89 -3.22
N TRP A 79 -34.84 -11.86 -2.00
CA TRP A 79 -35.13 -10.61 -1.29
C TRP A 79 -33.84 -9.91 -0.85
N LEU A 80 -32.89 -10.65 -0.28
CA LEU A 80 -31.59 -10.12 0.15
C LEU A 80 -30.79 -9.61 -1.05
N LEU A 81 -30.76 -10.36 -2.16
CA LEU A 81 -30.14 -9.92 -3.41
C LEU A 81 -30.75 -8.61 -3.91
N LEU A 82 -32.09 -8.50 -3.92
CA LEU A 82 -32.77 -7.28 -4.34
C LEU A 82 -32.44 -6.11 -3.43
N LEU A 83 -32.45 -6.31 -2.10
CA LEU A 83 -32.10 -5.26 -1.13
C LEU A 83 -30.65 -4.80 -1.31
N PHE A 84 -29.72 -5.74 -1.48
CA PHE A 84 -28.31 -5.46 -1.73
C PHE A 84 -28.14 -4.60 -2.98
N MET A 85 -28.75 -5.01 -4.10
CA MET A 85 -28.67 -4.24 -5.35
C MET A 85 -29.42 -2.90 -5.26
N ALA A 86 -30.53 -2.83 -4.53
CA ALA A 86 -31.27 -1.59 -4.32
C ALA A 86 -30.48 -0.54 -3.52
N PHE A 87 -29.56 -0.98 -2.65
CA PHE A 87 -28.65 -0.09 -1.92
C PHE A 87 -27.42 0.27 -2.76
N PHE A 88 -26.73 -0.72 -3.33
CA PHE A 88 -25.46 -0.49 -4.03
C PHE A 88 -25.63 0.18 -5.39
N THR A 89 -26.76 0.02 -6.09
CA THR A 89 -26.94 0.66 -7.40
C THR A 89 -27.00 2.20 -7.29
N PRO A 90 -27.81 2.80 -6.39
CA PRO A 90 -27.75 4.24 -6.13
C PRO A 90 -26.40 4.71 -5.60
N LEU A 91 -25.75 3.96 -4.70
CA LEU A 91 -24.41 4.29 -4.20
C LEU A 91 -23.40 4.38 -5.35
N THR A 92 -23.43 3.43 -6.28
CA THR A 92 -22.52 3.46 -7.45
C THR A 92 -22.85 4.55 -8.45
N LEU A 93 -24.11 5.01 -8.52
CA LEU A 93 -24.45 6.19 -9.31
C LEU A 93 -23.85 7.45 -8.69
N TRP A 94 -23.94 7.59 -7.37
CA TRP A 94 -23.33 8.70 -6.65
C TRP A 94 -21.81 8.73 -6.87
N LEU A 95 -21.13 7.58 -6.76
CA LEU A 95 -19.70 7.48 -7.09
C LEU A 95 -19.40 7.87 -8.54
N ALA A 96 -20.20 7.41 -9.50
CA ALA A 96 -19.97 7.72 -10.92
C ALA A 96 -20.16 9.21 -11.26
N VAL A 97 -20.96 9.94 -10.48
CA VAL A 97 -21.26 11.35 -10.74
C VAL A 97 -20.38 12.29 -9.90
N ALA A 98 -20.17 11.97 -8.63
CA ALA A 98 -19.46 12.84 -7.68
C ALA A 98 -17.97 12.51 -7.55
N ASP A 99 -17.54 11.33 -8.02
CA ASP A 99 -16.16 10.82 -7.94
C ASP A 99 -15.42 11.03 -6.60
N PRO A 100 -16.08 10.78 -5.44
CA PRO A 100 -15.49 11.10 -4.14
C PRO A 100 -14.52 10.04 -3.62
N VAL A 101 -14.49 8.85 -4.26
CA VAL A 101 -13.64 7.71 -3.93
C VAL A 101 -13.20 7.08 -5.24
N SER A 102 -11.92 6.66 -5.32
CA SER A 102 -11.29 6.17 -6.56
C SER A 102 -11.96 4.95 -7.19
N ASP A 103 -12.52 4.05 -6.37
CA ASP A 103 -13.26 2.89 -6.84
C ASP A 103 -14.26 2.36 -5.80
N CYS A 104 -15.24 1.57 -6.25
CA CYS A 104 -16.30 1.08 -5.39
C CYS A 104 -15.88 -0.03 -4.40
N GLY A 105 -14.74 -0.70 -4.64
CA GLY A 105 -14.27 -1.84 -3.85
C GLY A 105 -15.07 -3.13 -4.06
N CYS A 106 -15.94 -3.19 -5.09
CA CYS A 106 -16.82 -4.32 -5.34
C CYS A 106 -16.07 -5.65 -5.47
N PHE A 107 -14.94 -5.70 -6.20
CA PHE A 107 -14.17 -6.92 -6.38
C PHE A 107 -12.83 -6.89 -5.65
N GLY A 108 -12.66 -5.99 -4.67
CA GLY A 108 -11.37 -5.69 -4.05
C GLY A 108 -10.26 -5.45 -5.08
N ASP A 109 -9.04 -5.84 -4.73
CA ASP A 109 -7.87 -5.70 -5.61
C ASP A 109 -7.83 -6.71 -6.76
N ALA A 110 -8.79 -7.64 -6.86
CA ALA A 110 -8.81 -8.64 -7.93
C ALA A 110 -9.23 -8.04 -9.28
N ILE A 111 -10.17 -7.09 -9.27
CA ILE A 111 -10.63 -6.38 -10.46
C ILE A 111 -10.99 -4.94 -10.05
N ILE A 112 -10.11 -4.00 -10.39
CA ILE A 112 -10.36 -2.57 -10.21
C ILE A 112 -11.17 -2.08 -11.42
N LEU A 113 -12.33 -1.48 -11.15
CA LEU A 113 -13.24 -0.95 -12.17
C LEU A 113 -13.43 0.53 -11.94
N THR A 114 -13.51 1.31 -13.01
CA THR A 114 -13.87 2.73 -12.88
C THR A 114 -15.27 2.90 -12.30
N ASN A 115 -15.57 4.07 -11.75
CA ASN A 115 -16.86 4.35 -11.13
C ASN A 115 -18.03 4.16 -12.11
N TRP A 116 -17.88 4.59 -13.37
CA TRP A 116 -18.87 4.35 -14.43
C TRP A 116 -19.00 2.87 -14.83
N GLN A 117 -17.89 2.14 -14.98
CA GLN A 117 -17.92 0.71 -15.27
C GLN A 117 -18.66 -0.06 -14.17
N THR A 118 -18.42 0.30 -12.91
CA THR A 118 -19.09 -0.28 -11.75
C THR A 118 -20.60 -0.02 -11.79
N PHE A 119 -21.01 1.21 -12.09
CA PHE A 119 -22.43 1.56 -12.19
C PHE A 119 -23.15 0.76 -13.28
N TYR A 120 -22.59 0.67 -14.50
CA TYR A 120 -23.19 -0.11 -15.59
C TYR A 120 -23.27 -1.60 -15.27
N LYS A 121 -22.21 -2.17 -14.67
CA LYS A 121 -22.22 -3.54 -14.17
C LYS A 121 -23.38 -3.76 -13.19
N ASN A 122 -23.57 -2.85 -12.23
CA ASN A 122 -24.65 -2.94 -11.25
C ASN A 122 -26.03 -2.88 -11.91
N LEU A 123 -26.22 -2.08 -12.96
CA LEU A 123 -27.47 -2.03 -13.72
C LEU A 123 -27.77 -3.38 -14.40
N VAL A 124 -26.77 -4.02 -15.01
CA VAL A 124 -26.91 -5.35 -15.61
C VAL A 124 -27.25 -6.40 -14.55
N ILE A 125 -26.55 -6.39 -13.41
CA ILE A 125 -26.83 -7.30 -12.29
C ILE A 125 -28.23 -7.05 -11.73
N LEU A 126 -28.67 -5.79 -11.63
CA LEU A 126 -30.01 -5.43 -11.17
C LEU A 126 -31.10 -5.97 -12.11
N ALA A 127 -30.90 -5.89 -13.43
CA ALA A 127 -31.84 -6.46 -14.41
C ALA A 127 -32.05 -7.97 -14.20
N PHE A 128 -30.96 -8.73 -14.03
CA PHE A 128 -31.04 -10.16 -13.72
C PHE A 128 -31.61 -10.44 -12.32
N THR A 129 -31.31 -9.57 -11.35
CA THR A 129 -31.86 -9.63 -9.98
C THR A 129 -33.38 -9.49 -9.98
N ILE A 130 -33.93 -8.56 -10.77
CA ILE A 130 -35.39 -8.38 -10.92
C ILE A 130 -36.04 -9.65 -11.47
N ILE A 131 -35.43 -10.32 -12.45
CA ILE A 131 -35.91 -11.60 -12.99
C ILE A 131 -35.92 -12.68 -11.90
N VAL A 132 -34.83 -12.81 -11.15
CA VAL A 132 -34.72 -13.75 -10.02
C VAL A 132 -35.82 -13.47 -8.99
N PHE A 133 -36.05 -12.20 -8.66
CA PHE A 133 -37.05 -11.79 -7.69
C PHE A 133 -38.47 -12.09 -8.13
N TRP A 134 -38.87 -11.74 -9.35
CA TRP A 134 -40.23 -12.06 -9.85
C TRP A 134 -40.46 -13.57 -9.93
N GLN A 135 -39.44 -14.33 -10.33
CA GLN A 135 -39.55 -15.77 -10.49
C GLN A 135 -39.29 -16.55 -9.18
N ARG A 136 -39.08 -15.86 -8.05
CA ARG A 136 -38.64 -16.47 -6.77
C ARG A 136 -39.52 -17.61 -6.27
N LYS A 137 -40.83 -17.56 -6.53
CA LYS A 137 -41.82 -18.58 -6.11
C LYS A 137 -41.72 -19.88 -6.91
N LEU A 138 -41.07 -19.86 -8.07
CA LEU A 138 -40.98 -20.98 -9.01
C LEU A 138 -39.70 -21.81 -8.85
N PHE A 139 -38.76 -21.37 -8.02
CA PHE A 139 -37.58 -22.16 -7.66
C PHE A 139 -37.99 -23.29 -6.72
N LYS A 140 -37.55 -24.51 -7.05
CA LYS A 140 -37.78 -25.72 -6.25
C LYS A 140 -36.44 -26.15 -5.63
N PRO A 141 -36.20 -25.86 -4.33
CA PRO A 141 -34.98 -26.28 -3.64
C PRO A 141 -34.80 -27.80 -3.69
N ALA A 142 -33.55 -28.26 -3.73
CA ALA A 142 -33.25 -29.69 -3.70
C ALA A 142 -33.44 -30.29 -2.28
N TYR A 143 -33.27 -29.47 -1.25
CA TYR A 143 -33.26 -29.87 0.16
C TYR A 143 -34.53 -29.41 0.89
N ASN A 144 -34.89 -30.07 1.99
CA ASN A 144 -35.95 -29.62 2.89
C ASN A 144 -35.53 -28.30 3.60
N LEU A 145 -36.47 -27.62 4.28
CA LEU A 145 -36.22 -26.32 4.88
C LEU A 145 -35.12 -26.35 5.96
N PHE A 146 -35.13 -27.39 6.81
CA PHE A 146 -34.12 -27.57 7.86
C PHE A 146 -32.71 -27.68 7.29
N ASN A 147 -32.50 -28.54 6.29
CA ASN A 147 -31.20 -28.73 5.67
C ASN A 147 -30.74 -27.51 4.87
N GLN A 148 -31.66 -26.74 4.28
CA GLN A 148 -31.30 -25.45 3.66
C GLN A 148 -30.72 -24.49 4.70
N TRP A 149 -31.37 -24.32 5.85
CA TRP A 149 -30.85 -23.49 6.94
C TRP A 149 -29.53 -24.02 7.49
N ALA A 150 -29.42 -25.33 7.72
CA ALA A 150 -28.19 -25.94 8.21
C ALA A 150 -26.99 -25.68 7.27
N LEU A 151 -27.19 -25.84 5.96
CA LEU A 151 -26.15 -25.54 4.95
C LEU A 151 -25.80 -24.05 4.94
N THR A 152 -26.79 -23.16 4.93
CA THR A 152 -26.55 -21.70 4.96
C THR A 152 -25.74 -21.31 6.20
N ILE A 153 -26.13 -21.80 7.39
CA ILE A 153 -25.40 -21.54 8.65
C ILE A 153 -23.97 -22.10 8.59
N ALA A 154 -23.79 -23.31 8.06
CA ALA A 154 -22.47 -23.92 7.92
C ALA A 154 -21.56 -23.07 7.01
N PHE A 155 -22.06 -22.58 5.86
CA PHE A 155 -21.29 -21.70 4.99
C PHE A 155 -21.01 -20.34 5.64
N THR A 156 -21.95 -19.78 6.42
CA THR A 156 -21.73 -18.54 7.16
C THR A 156 -20.60 -18.70 8.17
N ILE A 157 -20.61 -19.79 8.95
CA ILE A 157 -19.55 -20.11 9.92
C ILE A 157 -18.22 -20.31 9.19
N ALA A 158 -18.20 -21.07 8.09
CA ALA A 158 -16.99 -21.30 7.31
C ALA A 158 -16.40 -19.99 6.76
N SER A 159 -17.24 -19.09 6.25
CA SER A 159 -16.83 -17.78 5.75
C SER A 159 -16.28 -16.90 6.88
N PHE A 160 -16.93 -16.92 8.05
CA PHE A 160 -16.46 -16.19 9.22
C PHE A 160 -15.11 -16.71 9.74
N VAL A 161 -14.93 -18.03 9.83
CA VAL A 161 -13.65 -18.65 10.22
C VAL A 161 -12.55 -18.32 9.21
N LEU A 162 -12.87 -18.32 7.91
CA LEU A 162 -11.93 -17.92 6.86
C LEU A 162 -11.51 -16.46 7.01
N THR A 163 -12.46 -15.55 7.25
CA THR A 163 -12.16 -14.14 7.52
C THR A 163 -11.28 -13.96 8.75
N LEU A 164 -11.59 -14.63 9.86
CA LEU A 164 -10.72 -14.58 11.05
C LEU A 164 -9.32 -15.11 10.73
N TYR A 165 -9.21 -16.21 9.97
CA TYR A 165 -7.92 -16.74 9.55
C TYR A 165 -7.10 -15.70 8.76
N CYS A 166 -7.73 -14.97 7.82
CA CYS A 166 -7.10 -13.89 7.04
C CYS A 166 -6.91 -12.57 7.80
N LEU A 167 -7.46 -12.41 9.01
CA LEU A 167 -7.11 -11.30 9.91
C LEU A 167 -5.89 -11.65 10.76
N TYR A 168 -5.78 -12.91 11.18
CA TYR A 168 -4.64 -13.40 11.96
C TYR A 168 -3.42 -13.74 11.10
N ASN A 169 -3.59 -13.90 9.80
CA ASN A 169 -2.55 -14.22 8.81
C ASN A 169 -2.74 -13.33 7.57
N LEU A 170 -1.80 -13.36 6.64
CA LEU A 170 -1.98 -12.66 5.36
C LEU A 170 -3.09 -13.34 4.52
N PRO A 171 -3.72 -12.59 3.59
CA PRO A 171 -4.67 -13.15 2.63
C PRO A 171 -4.13 -14.40 1.93
N ILE A 172 -4.97 -15.43 1.80
CA ILE A 172 -4.58 -16.71 1.18
C ILE A 172 -4.23 -16.53 -0.30
N VAL A 173 -4.94 -15.63 -0.97
CA VAL A 173 -4.64 -15.17 -2.32
C VAL A 173 -4.40 -13.67 -2.23
N ASP A 174 -3.22 -13.25 -2.67
CA ASP A 174 -2.83 -11.86 -2.70
C ASP A 174 -3.06 -11.32 -4.11
N PHE A 175 -4.11 -10.51 -4.30
CA PHE A 175 -4.44 -9.87 -5.58
C PHE A 175 -3.73 -8.52 -5.77
N ARG A 176 -2.99 -8.06 -4.74
CA ARG A 176 -2.34 -6.75 -4.74
C ARG A 176 -1.09 -6.76 -5.62
N PRO A 177 -0.65 -5.58 -6.09
CA PRO A 177 0.54 -5.46 -6.93
C PRO A 177 1.81 -6.01 -6.25
N TYR A 178 1.90 -5.96 -4.91
CA TYR A 178 3.03 -6.45 -4.11
C TYR A 178 2.94 -7.94 -3.72
N HIS A 179 2.29 -8.78 -4.53
CA HIS A 179 2.20 -10.21 -4.25
C HIS A 179 3.58 -10.89 -4.34
N ILE A 180 3.73 -12.05 -3.71
CA ILE A 180 4.98 -12.82 -3.78
C ILE A 180 5.29 -13.20 -5.24
N GLY A 181 6.46 -12.82 -5.72
CA GLY A 181 6.93 -12.96 -7.09
C GLY A 181 6.79 -11.70 -7.96
N ALA A 182 6.14 -10.64 -7.46
CA ALA A 182 6.05 -9.36 -8.17
C ALA A 182 7.38 -8.60 -8.08
N ASN A 183 7.77 -7.98 -9.20
CA ASN A 183 8.84 -6.99 -9.21
C ASN A 183 8.25 -5.58 -9.07
N ILE A 184 8.68 -4.85 -8.04
CA ILE A 184 8.16 -3.53 -7.69
C ILE A 184 8.54 -2.52 -8.78
N GLN A 185 9.79 -2.53 -9.24
CA GLN A 185 10.29 -1.61 -10.26
C GLN A 185 9.59 -1.84 -11.61
N GLU A 186 9.38 -3.10 -12.01
CA GLU A 186 8.59 -3.41 -13.21
C GLU A 186 7.13 -2.96 -13.06
N GLY A 187 6.54 -3.12 -11.87
CA GLY A 187 5.17 -2.67 -11.59
C GLY A 187 4.99 -1.15 -11.53
N MET A 188 6.09 -0.39 -11.43
CA MET A 188 6.12 1.07 -11.52
C MET A 188 6.19 1.60 -12.96
N GLN A 189 6.52 0.74 -13.93
CA GLN A 189 6.67 1.16 -15.31
C GLN A 189 5.33 1.21 -16.04
N ILE A 190 5.13 2.26 -16.83
CA ILE A 190 4.02 2.36 -17.77
C ILE A 190 4.35 1.48 -19.00
N PRO A 191 3.52 0.51 -19.35
CA PRO A 191 3.70 -0.30 -20.56
C PRO A 191 3.77 0.57 -21.82
N GLU A 192 4.58 0.19 -22.81
CA GLU A 192 4.74 0.95 -24.07
C GLU A 192 3.41 1.24 -24.78
N GLU A 193 2.46 0.29 -24.71
CA GLU A 193 1.13 0.42 -25.31
C GLU A 193 0.27 1.52 -24.65
N GLU A 194 0.57 1.88 -23.40
CA GLU A 194 -0.21 2.82 -22.59
C GLU A 194 0.49 4.17 -22.39
N LYS A 195 1.71 4.37 -22.94
CA LYS A 195 2.45 5.64 -22.81
C LYS A 195 1.73 6.84 -23.41
N GLU A 196 0.88 6.63 -24.40
CA GLU A 196 0.07 7.70 -25.01
C GLU A 196 -1.22 7.98 -24.22
N ASN A 197 -1.56 7.13 -23.24
CA ASN A 197 -2.72 7.28 -22.40
C ASN A 197 -2.39 8.17 -21.20
N VAL A 198 -2.11 9.45 -21.45
CA VAL A 198 -1.78 10.44 -20.42
C VAL A 198 -3.02 11.13 -19.87
N ASP A 199 -2.89 11.71 -18.68
CA ASP A 199 -3.92 12.59 -18.11
C ASP A 199 -4.19 13.78 -19.05
N ILE A 200 -5.46 13.97 -19.39
CA ILE A 200 -5.92 15.12 -20.18
C ILE A 200 -6.68 16.06 -19.25
N TYR A 201 -6.08 17.20 -18.99
CA TYR A 201 -6.70 18.31 -18.28
C TYR A 201 -7.31 19.29 -19.28
N GLU A 202 -8.54 19.73 -19.02
CA GLU A 202 -9.17 20.83 -19.72
C GLU A 202 -9.17 22.06 -18.81
N SER A 203 -8.74 23.20 -19.35
CA SER A 203 -8.81 24.49 -18.67
C SER A 203 -10.25 24.98 -18.66
N VAL A 204 -10.84 25.08 -17.48
CA VAL A 204 -12.19 25.56 -17.25
C VAL A 204 -12.13 26.95 -16.63
N PHE A 205 -12.79 27.91 -17.27
CA PHE A 205 -12.85 29.30 -16.83
C PHE A 205 -14.17 29.56 -16.13
N ILE A 206 -14.12 30.01 -14.89
CA ILE A 206 -15.27 30.37 -14.07
C ILE A 206 -15.58 31.84 -14.29
N TYR A 207 -16.80 32.12 -14.75
CA TYR A 207 -17.31 33.46 -14.97
C TYR A 207 -18.55 33.72 -14.13
N GLU A 208 -18.76 34.98 -13.71
CA GLU A 208 -19.90 35.41 -12.91
C GLU A 208 -20.78 36.43 -13.63
N LYS A 209 -22.09 36.25 -13.50
CA LYS A 209 -23.10 37.22 -13.96
C LYS A 209 -24.28 37.25 -12.99
N ASN A 210 -24.61 38.44 -12.48
CA ASN A 210 -25.71 38.67 -11.53
C ASN A 210 -25.65 37.80 -10.26
N GLY A 211 -24.43 37.48 -9.77
CA GLY A 211 -24.22 36.62 -8.60
C GLY A 211 -24.32 35.11 -8.86
N GLU A 212 -24.49 34.68 -10.12
CA GLU A 212 -24.46 33.28 -10.54
C GLU A 212 -23.12 32.98 -11.24
N GLN A 213 -22.37 31.99 -10.75
CA GLN A 213 -21.10 31.55 -11.34
C GLN A 213 -21.33 30.35 -12.27
N LYS A 214 -20.68 30.36 -13.45
CA LYS A 214 -20.70 29.27 -14.42
C LYS A 214 -19.31 29.00 -15.01
N GLU A 215 -19.07 27.72 -15.26
CA GLU A 215 -17.88 27.17 -15.90
C GLU A 215 -18.02 27.20 -17.42
N TYR A 216 -16.95 27.62 -18.11
CA TYR A 216 -16.84 27.67 -19.57
C TYR A 216 -15.50 27.08 -20.01
N SER A 217 -15.47 26.32 -21.10
CA SER A 217 -14.21 25.83 -21.69
C SER A 217 -13.55 26.90 -22.57
N GLU A 218 -12.28 26.71 -22.89
CA GLU A 218 -11.52 27.63 -23.78
C GLU A 218 -12.21 27.84 -25.14
N THR A 219 -12.93 26.82 -25.62
CA THR A 219 -13.64 26.87 -26.91
C THR A 219 -15.04 27.48 -26.82
N GLU A 220 -15.63 27.57 -25.63
CA GLU A 220 -17.02 28.03 -25.42
C GLU A 220 -17.08 29.20 -24.41
N LEU A 221 -16.24 30.22 -24.59
CA LEU A 221 -16.22 31.39 -23.71
C LEU A 221 -17.55 32.20 -23.75
N PRO A 222 -17.96 32.80 -22.62
CA PRO A 222 -19.19 33.58 -22.55
C PRO A 222 -19.07 34.95 -23.24
N ASP A 223 -20.22 35.58 -23.50
CA ASP A 223 -20.27 36.95 -24.03
C ASP A 223 -19.73 37.99 -23.02
N SER A 224 -19.52 39.22 -23.48
CA SER A 224 -18.93 40.31 -22.68
C SER A 224 -19.76 40.77 -21.47
N THR A 225 -20.90 40.14 -21.21
CA THR A 225 -21.73 40.46 -20.03
C THR A 225 -21.36 39.65 -18.78
N TRP A 226 -20.42 38.71 -18.93
CA TRP A 226 -19.89 37.89 -17.85
C TRP A 226 -18.51 38.38 -17.41
N THR A 227 -18.24 38.33 -16.11
CA THR A 227 -16.94 38.73 -15.54
C THR A 227 -16.12 37.50 -15.20
N PHE A 228 -14.88 37.44 -15.67
CA PHE A 228 -13.97 36.35 -15.31
C PHE A 228 -13.65 36.39 -13.81
N VAL A 229 -13.71 35.23 -13.16
CA VAL A 229 -13.43 35.08 -11.72
C VAL A 229 -12.16 34.27 -11.51
N ASN A 230 -12.08 33.06 -12.07
CA ASN A 230 -10.97 32.13 -11.85
C ASN A 230 -10.81 31.16 -13.02
N ALA A 231 -9.63 30.58 -13.20
CA ALA A 231 -9.39 29.46 -14.10
C ALA A 231 -8.96 28.26 -13.26
N ASP A 232 -9.54 27.10 -13.57
CA ASP A 232 -9.24 25.82 -12.92
C ASP A 232 -8.92 24.77 -14.01
N HIS A 233 -8.23 23.70 -13.63
CA HIS A 233 -7.93 22.59 -14.53
C HIS A 233 -8.72 21.37 -14.10
N LYS A 234 -9.64 20.92 -14.96
CA LYS A 234 -10.45 19.73 -14.69
C LYS A 234 -9.84 18.54 -15.41
N LEU A 235 -9.58 17.47 -14.68
CA LEU A 235 -9.18 16.19 -15.28
C LEU A 235 -10.36 15.63 -16.08
N VAL A 236 -10.27 15.66 -17.41
CA VAL A 236 -11.33 15.18 -18.31
C VAL A 236 -11.14 13.70 -18.64
N LYS A 237 -9.89 13.27 -18.73
CA LYS A 237 -9.54 11.86 -18.94
C LYS A 237 -8.36 11.50 -18.05
N LYS A 238 -8.58 10.58 -17.11
CA LYS A 238 -7.49 9.95 -16.36
C LYS A 238 -6.69 9.05 -17.31
N GLY A 239 -5.38 9.21 -17.31
CA GLY A 239 -4.42 8.40 -18.02
C GLY A 239 -4.26 7.01 -17.39
N TYR A 240 -3.36 6.22 -17.97
CA TYR A 240 -2.96 4.95 -17.41
C TYR A 240 -2.08 5.16 -16.17
N GLU A 241 -2.52 4.61 -15.05
CA GLU A 241 -1.80 4.60 -13.79
C GLU A 241 -1.18 3.22 -13.59
N PRO A 242 0.15 3.12 -13.38
CA PRO A 242 0.79 1.83 -13.19
C PRO A 242 0.27 1.15 -11.91
N PRO A 243 0.28 -0.20 -11.86
CA PRO A 243 -0.18 -0.95 -10.69
C PRO A 243 0.53 -0.53 -9.38
N ILE A 244 1.75 -0.02 -9.47
CA ILE A 244 2.50 0.60 -8.38
C ILE A 244 2.85 2.03 -8.81
N HIS A 245 2.35 3.04 -8.11
CA HIS A 245 2.60 4.46 -8.44
C HIS A 245 3.13 5.27 -7.25
N ASP A 246 2.73 4.93 -6.02
CA ASP A 246 3.09 5.67 -4.80
C ASP A 246 4.14 4.95 -3.92
N PHE A 247 5.05 4.19 -4.54
CA PHE A 247 6.12 3.50 -3.83
C PHE A 247 7.36 4.40 -3.75
N THR A 248 7.49 5.10 -2.63
CA THR A 248 8.68 5.93 -2.30
C THR A 248 9.28 5.50 -0.97
N ILE A 249 10.60 5.57 -0.85
CA ILE A 249 11.32 5.27 0.40
C ILE A 249 12.14 6.49 0.74
N GLU A 250 11.71 7.22 1.77
CA GLU A 250 12.34 8.47 2.19
C GLU A 250 12.92 8.33 3.60
N PRO A 251 14.21 8.59 3.84
CA PRO A 251 14.78 8.48 5.19
C PRO A 251 14.15 9.46 6.20
N ILE A 252 13.77 8.97 7.39
CA ILE A 252 13.30 9.84 8.48
C ILE A 252 14.47 10.19 9.39
N PHE A 253 14.87 11.47 9.42
CA PHE A 253 15.92 11.94 10.32
C PHE A 253 15.36 12.25 11.71
N VAL A 254 15.91 11.58 12.73
CA VAL A 254 15.57 11.81 14.14
C VAL A 254 16.81 12.34 14.86
N PRO A 255 16.81 13.59 15.35
CA PRO A 255 17.97 14.17 16.01
C PRO A 255 18.44 13.32 17.20
N GLY A 256 19.74 12.97 17.21
CA GLY A 256 20.34 12.18 18.28
C GLY A 256 20.06 10.67 18.23
N TYR A 257 19.37 10.19 17.19
CA TYR A 257 19.18 8.76 16.94
C TYR A 257 19.97 8.33 15.71
N SER A 258 20.92 7.40 15.92
CA SER A 258 21.53 6.63 14.84
C SER A 258 21.61 5.16 15.27
N PRO A 259 20.99 4.23 14.54
CA PRO A 259 21.01 2.80 14.87
C PRO A 259 22.37 2.15 14.54
N GLU A 260 23.17 2.78 13.70
CA GLU A 260 24.56 2.40 13.47
C GLU A 260 25.46 3.01 14.56
N PRO A 261 26.49 2.29 15.03
CA PRO A 261 27.36 2.79 16.09
C PRO A 261 27.96 4.13 15.66
N GLU A 262 27.59 5.22 16.37
CA GLU A 262 28.01 6.61 16.18
C GLU A 262 28.94 6.86 14.98
N ASN A 263 28.43 6.75 13.76
CA ASN A 263 28.94 7.56 12.68
C ASN A 263 28.48 8.96 13.00
N LYS A 264 29.36 9.76 13.62
CA LYS A 264 29.10 11.18 13.85
C LYS A 264 28.99 11.81 12.47
N TYR A 265 27.77 11.99 11.98
CA TYR A 265 27.54 12.99 10.94
C TYR A 265 28.13 14.30 11.47
N VAL A 266 29.11 14.81 10.75
CA VAL A 266 29.73 16.08 11.02
C VAL A 266 29.11 17.05 10.04
N ASN A 267 28.28 17.96 10.54
CA ASN A 267 27.86 19.11 9.75
C ASN A 267 29.07 20.04 9.57
N PRO A 268 29.60 20.23 8.34
CA PRO A 268 30.79 21.06 8.13
C PRO A 268 30.57 22.52 8.54
N TRP A 269 29.33 22.99 8.50
CA TRP A 269 28.93 24.35 8.86
C TRP A 269 28.98 24.64 10.37
N ASP A 270 29.07 23.60 11.20
CA ASP A 270 29.27 23.75 12.65
C ASP A 270 30.76 23.77 13.04
N LEU A 271 31.68 23.72 12.06
CA LEU A 271 33.12 23.67 12.28
C LEU A 271 33.74 25.08 12.28
N GLU A 272 34.63 25.28 13.25
CA GLU A 272 35.53 26.43 13.28
C GLU A 272 36.97 25.98 13.03
N PHE A 273 37.70 26.76 12.24
CA PHE A 273 39.06 26.48 11.81
C PHE A 273 40.01 27.52 12.38
N GLU A 274 41.20 27.07 12.78
CA GLU A 274 42.30 27.95 13.18
C GLU A 274 43.34 27.99 12.04
N PHE A 275 43.65 29.19 11.56
CA PHE A 275 44.67 29.44 10.54
C PHE A 275 45.79 30.33 11.10
N THR A 276 47.00 30.22 10.53
CA THR A 276 48.18 30.99 10.98
C THR A 276 48.97 31.55 9.80
N LYS A 277 49.37 32.82 9.91
CA LYS A 277 50.21 33.53 8.94
C LYS A 277 51.11 34.52 9.68
N ASP A 278 52.42 34.46 9.41
CA ASP A 278 53.43 35.41 9.96
C ASP A 278 53.39 35.61 11.50
N GLY A 279 52.95 34.59 12.25
CA GLY A 279 52.84 34.64 13.71
C GLY A 279 51.50 35.14 14.25
N GLU A 280 50.59 35.58 13.37
CA GLU A 280 49.19 35.89 13.69
C GLU A 280 48.30 34.66 13.48
N THR A 281 47.28 34.52 14.32
CA THR A 281 46.34 33.40 14.27
C THR A 281 44.93 33.94 14.19
N ILE A 282 44.13 33.39 13.28
CA ILE A 282 42.71 33.73 13.11
C ILE A 282 41.86 32.47 13.31
N THR A 283 40.62 32.71 13.75
CA THR A 283 39.56 31.72 13.78
C THR A 283 38.49 32.13 12.78
N CYS A 284 38.06 31.21 11.93
CA CYS A 284 37.02 31.44 10.93
C CYS A 284 36.11 30.21 10.79
N ASP A 285 34.92 30.44 10.25
CA ASP A 285 33.98 29.42 9.78
C ASP A 285 34.12 29.22 8.26
N LEU A 286 33.24 28.41 7.67
CA LEU A 286 33.23 28.17 6.21
C LEU A 286 32.84 29.42 5.39
N ASP A 287 32.03 30.32 5.95
CA ASP A 287 31.61 31.55 5.26
C ASP A 287 32.74 32.59 5.16
N SER A 288 33.79 32.42 5.96
CA SER A 288 34.88 33.39 6.11
C SER A 288 36.28 32.79 5.95
N LEU A 289 36.41 31.75 5.12
CA LEU A 289 37.69 31.09 4.85
C LEU A 289 38.74 32.09 4.31
N PRO A 290 39.98 32.03 4.81
CA PRO A 290 41.07 32.88 4.34
C PRO A 290 41.60 32.41 2.98
N ASP A 291 42.45 33.22 2.37
CA ASP A 291 43.14 32.84 1.14
C ASP A 291 44.29 31.84 1.37
N GLN A 292 44.82 31.27 0.29
CA GLN A 292 45.94 30.31 0.30
C GLN A 292 47.21 30.80 1.02
N SER A 293 47.34 32.10 1.35
CA SER A 293 48.51 32.60 2.07
C SER A 293 48.48 32.28 3.57
N TRP A 294 47.39 31.72 4.06
CA TRP A 294 47.20 31.27 5.43
C TRP A 294 47.37 29.75 5.55
N ASN A 295 48.09 29.31 6.60
CA ASN A 295 48.30 27.88 6.84
C ASN A 295 47.27 27.34 7.82
N PHE A 296 46.58 26.27 7.44
CA PHE A 296 45.66 25.56 8.33
C PHE A 296 46.41 24.95 9.53
N LYS A 297 45.87 25.13 10.73
CA LYS A 297 46.46 24.62 11.97
C LYS A 297 45.66 23.49 12.58
N LYS A 298 44.36 23.69 12.82
CA LYS A 298 43.45 22.67 13.37
C LYS A 298 41.98 23.06 13.24
N ILE A 299 41.11 22.08 13.41
CA ILE A 299 39.68 22.27 13.72
C ILE A 299 39.55 22.48 15.23
N ILE A 300 38.78 23.50 15.65
CA ILE A 300 38.69 23.94 17.05
C ILE A 300 37.74 23.05 17.86
N TYR A 301 36.53 22.80 17.33
CA TYR A 301 35.54 21.94 17.95
C TYR A 301 35.68 20.51 17.42
N ASN A 302 35.85 19.54 18.33
CA ASN A 302 35.99 18.10 18.02
C ASN A 302 37.33 17.73 17.33
N THR A 303 38.44 17.85 18.07
CA THR A 303 39.83 17.54 17.65
C THR A 303 40.12 16.09 17.21
N LYS A 304 39.08 15.24 17.11
CA LYS A 304 39.16 13.86 16.62
C LYS A 304 38.84 13.73 15.13
N LEU A 305 38.37 14.80 14.49
CA LEU A 305 38.07 14.80 13.05
C LEU A 305 39.36 14.81 12.23
N ASN A 306 39.36 14.03 11.15
CA ASN A 306 40.47 14.04 10.20
C ASN A 306 40.24 15.16 9.18
N PRO A 307 41.07 16.22 9.12
CA PRO A 307 40.87 17.31 8.16
C PRO A 307 41.00 16.87 6.70
N ASP A 308 41.65 15.73 6.44
CA ASP A 308 41.77 15.16 5.09
C ASP A 308 40.41 14.66 4.54
N ASN A 309 39.45 14.42 5.43
CA ASN A 309 38.10 13.96 5.10
C ASN A 309 37.15 15.12 4.76
N LEU A 310 37.58 16.38 4.93
CA LEU A 310 36.80 17.57 4.59
C LEU A 310 37.09 17.98 3.14
N LYS A 311 36.07 17.94 2.29
CA LYS A 311 36.08 18.42 0.90
C LYS A 311 35.39 19.78 0.83
N LEU A 312 36.04 20.72 0.15
CA LEU A 312 35.51 22.06 -0.11
C LEU A 312 35.33 22.23 -1.62
N TYR A 313 34.14 22.63 -2.03
CA TYR A 313 33.78 22.83 -3.43
C TYR A 313 33.89 24.31 -3.78
N PHE A 314 34.61 24.63 -4.84
CA PHE A 314 34.77 25.99 -5.35
C PHE A 314 34.48 26.06 -6.84
N LEU A 315 34.13 27.24 -7.34
CA LEU A 315 34.02 27.55 -8.77
C LEU A 315 35.22 28.41 -9.20
N ASN A 316 35.96 27.98 -10.22
CA ASN A 316 37.07 28.77 -10.77
C ASN A 316 36.58 29.88 -11.73
N GLU A 317 37.50 30.73 -12.23
CA GLU A 317 37.18 31.81 -13.18
C GLU A 317 36.59 31.33 -14.52
N GLU A 318 36.85 30.06 -14.88
CA GLU A 318 36.36 29.43 -16.11
C GLU A 318 34.97 28.79 -15.93
N GLY A 319 34.42 28.81 -14.70
CA GLY A 319 33.12 28.23 -14.36
C GLY A 319 33.17 26.72 -14.12
N GLU A 320 34.35 26.14 -13.91
CA GLU A 320 34.54 24.74 -13.55
C GLU A 320 34.60 24.56 -12.04
N GLU A 321 33.99 23.49 -11.55
CA GLU A 321 34.01 23.10 -10.14
C GLU A 321 35.34 22.44 -9.78
N ILE A 322 36.00 22.96 -8.75
CA ILE A 322 37.26 22.44 -8.22
C ILE A 322 37.05 22.00 -6.76
N ILE A 323 37.66 20.86 -6.42
CA ILE A 323 37.59 20.29 -5.07
C ILE A 323 38.93 20.55 -4.38
N ALA A 324 38.88 21.21 -3.23
CA ALA A 324 40.04 21.55 -2.41
C ALA A 324 39.93 20.93 -1.01
N ASN A 325 41.09 20.77 -0.36
CA ASN A 325 41.15 20.39 1.05
C ASN A 325 41.34 21.64 1.91
N ILE A 326 40.84 21.64 3.15
CA ILE A 326 41.02 22.77 4.08
C ILE A 326 42.50 23.13 4.34
N LYS A 327 43.43 22.20 4.12
CA LYS A 327 44.88 22.44 4.21
C LYS A 327 45.45 23.19 3.00
N ASP A 328 44.81 23.05 1.83
CA ASP A 328 45.29 23.51 0.53
C ASP A 328 44.18 24.28 -0.18
N LEU A 329 43.96 25.54 0.24
CA LEU A 329 42.91 26.39 -0.32
C LEU A 329 43.32 26.96 -1.70
N PRO A 330 42.35 27.14 -2.63
CA PRO A 330 42.60 27.70 -3.95
C PRO A 330 42.89 29.21 -3.92
N ASP A 331 43.32 29.75 -5.07
CA ASP A 331 43.60 31.18 -5.27
C ASP A 331 42.35 32.05 -5.01
N ASN A 332 42.56 33.32 -4.64
CA ASN A 332 41.52 34.30 -4.28
C ASN A 332 40.40 34.55 -5.33
N ASN A 333 40.54 34.02 -6.53
CA ASN A 333 39.59 34.24 -7.62
C ASN A 333 38.54 33.12 -7.73
N SER A 334 38.60 32.10 -6.88
CA SER A 334 37.58 31.05 -6.83
C SER A 334 36.46 31.35 -5.82
N ILE A 335 35.23 30.99 -6.16
CA ILE A 335 34.03 31.21 -5.34
C ILE A 335 33.73 29.94 -4.55
N PHE A 336 33.66 30.00 -3.22
CA PHE A 336 33.23 28.88 -2.39
C PHE A 336 31.75 28.55 -2.65
N LEU A 337 31.45 27.26 -2.84
CA LEU A 337 30.10 26.76 -3.14
C LEU A 337 29.51 25.99 -1.96
N ASP A 338 30.23 24.98 -1.47
CA ASP A 338 29.75 24.05 -0.44
C ASP A 338 30.91 23.29 0.23
N ALA A 339 30.63 22.60 1.34
CA ALA A 339 31.58 21.72 2.02
C ALA A 339 30.94 20.41 2.45
N GLU A 340 31.74 19.34 2.46
CA GLU A 340 31.31 18.00 2.81
C GLU A 340 32.37 17.28 3.63
N TYR A 341 31.99 16.66 4.75
CA TYR A 341 32.88 15.81 5.54
C TYR A 341 32.56 14.34 5.27
N ILE A 342 33.49 13.64 4.61
CA ILE A 342 33.32 12.23 4.21
C ILE A 342 34.30 11.37 4.99
N ASP A 343 33.81 10.61 5.97
CA ASP A 343 34.66 9.61 6.62
C ASP A 343 34.87 8.43 5.68
N THR A 344 36.12 8.19 5.27
CA THR A 344 36.52 7.19 4.26
C THR A 344 36.15 5.74 4.59
N GLU A 345 35.61 5.46 5.77
CA GLU A 345 35.05 4.13 6.10
C GLU A 345 33.58 3.95 5.67
N ASN A 346 32.86 5.01 5.26
CA ASN A 346 31.44 4.93 4.91
C ASN A 346 31.03 5.84 3.75
N GLU A 347 31.37 5.46 2.51
CA GLU A 347 30.78 6.06 1.30
C GLU A 347 29.25 5.86 1.19
N ASN A 348 28.62 5.07 2.05
CA ASN A 348 27.20 4.73 1.96
C ASN A 348 26.25 5.59 2.83
N PHE A 349 26.76 6.56 3.61
CA PHE A 349 25.92 7.29 4.58
C PHE A 349 25.40 8.64 4.08
N LEU A 350 25.95 9.16 2.97
CA LEU A 350 25.52 10.43 2.37
C LEU A 350 24.36 10.21 1.40
N LEU A 351 23.27 9.67 1.93
CA LEU A 351 21.96 9.89 1.34
C LEU A 351 21.57 11.31 1.74
N LYS A 352 21.56 12.23 0.76
CA LYS A 352 21.08 13.59 0.97
C LYS A 352 19.73 13.55 1.68
N TYR A 353 19.64 14.33 2.75
CA TYR A 353 18.46 14.40 3.61
C TYR A 353 17.20 14.70 2.79
N GLY A 354 16.24 13.78 2.80
CA GLY A 354 14.98 13.92 2.08
C GLY A 354 15.04 13.55 0.58
N GLU A 355 16.16 13.01 0.08
CA GLU A 355 16.15 12.40 -1.26
C GLU A 355 15.51 11.00 -1.22
N ASP A 356 14.62 10.76 -2.18
CA ASP A 356 13.99 9.47 -2.42
C ASP A 356 15.06 8.44 -2.82
N ILE A 357 15.20 7.38 -2.01
CA ILE A 357 16.19 6.32 -2.23
C ILE A 357 15.62 5.11 -2.95
N THR A 358 14.39 5.19 -3.46
CA THR A 358 13.64 4.06 -4.02
C THR A 358 14.43 3.29 -5.07
N ASN A 359 15.00 3.99 -6.07
CA ASN A 359 15.74 3.32 -7.14
C ASN A 359 16.97 2.60 -6.58
N GLN A 360 17.71 3.22 -5.65
CA GLN A 360 18.85 2.58 -5.01
C GLN A 360 18.43 1.31 -4.25
N VAL A 361 17.30 1.34 -3.53
CA VAL A 361 16.80 0.19 -2.79
C VAL A 361 16.33 -0.93 -3.72
N LEU A 362 15.64 -0.59 -4.82
CA LEU A 362 15.08 -1.58 -5.74
C LEU A 362 16.12 -2.18 -6.69
N GLU A 363 17.18 -1.44 -7.03
CA GLU A 363 18.27 -1.91 -7.90
C GLU A 363 19.34 -2.72 -7.14
N ASP A 364 19.38 -2.64 -5.80
CA ASP A 364 20.32 -3.39 -4.98
C ASP A 364 20.21 -4.91 -5.21
N GLU A 365 21.34 -5.54 -5.53
CA GLU A 365 21.44 -6.98 -5.80
C GLU A 365 21.46 -7.83 -4.52
N SER A 366 21.68 -7.20 -3.36
CA SER A 366 21.62 -7.83 -2.04
C SER A 366 20.18 -8.10 -1.59
N TYR A 367 20.01 -8.88 -0.52
CA TYR A 367 18.69 -9.06 0.08
C TYR A 367 18.35 -7.83 0.93
N ALA A 368 17.12 -7.36 0.77
CA ALA A 368 16.54 -6.31 1.57
C ALA A 368 15.33 -6.84 2.35
N PHE A 369 15.23 -6.46 3.62
CA PHE A 369 14.07 -6.71 4.46
C PHE A 369 13.34 -5.40 4.73
N PHE A 370 12.07 -5.33 4.34
CA PHE A 370 11.20 -4.20 4.68
C PHE A 370 10.34 -4.60 5.88
N ALA A 371 10.58 -3.97 7.02
CA ALA A 371 9.70 -4.02 8.17
C ALA A 371 8.67 -2.92 8.04
N ILE A 372 7.47 -3.28 7.58
CA ILE A 372 6.36 -2.35 7.39
C ILE A 372 5.64 -2.18 8.72
N MET A 373 5.70 -0.96 9.27
CA MET A 373 4.96 -0.55 10.45
C MET A 373 4.11 0.66 10.09
N THR A 374 2.95 0.42 9.46
CA THR A 374 2.15 1.49 8.85
C THR A 374 1.93 2.68 9.77
N LEU A 375 1.46 2.42 11.00
CA LEU A 375 1.30 3.43 12.05
C LEU A 375 1.93 2.87 13.34
N LEU A 376 2.83 3.63 13.96
CA LEU A 376 3.62 3.16 15.10
C LEU A 376 2.81 3.09 16.40
N ASP A 377 1.77 3.91 16.55
CA ASP A 377 0.85 3.91 17.70
C ASP A 377 -0.14 2.74 17.69
N GLU A 378 -0.45 2.20 16.51
CA GLU A 378 -1.32 1.02 16.32
C GLU A 378 -0.54 -0.31 16.22
N VAL A 379 0.79 -0.28 16.36
CA VAL A 379 1.64 -1.44 16.10
C VAL A 379 1.42 -2.56 17.13
N ASN A 380 1.40 -3.80 16.68
CA ASN A 380 1.33 -4.93 17.60
C ASN A 380 2.67 -5.16 18.32
N GLU A 381 2.80 -4.59 19.52
CA GLU A 381 4.02 -4.63 20.34
C GLU A 381 4.55 -6.05 20.62
N LYS A 382 3.66 -7.06 20.68
CA LYS A 382 4.03 -8.45 21.01
C LYS A 382 5.06 -9.06 20.05
N HIS A 383 5.22 -8.49 18.87
CA HIS A 383 6.07 -9.03 17.82
C HIS A 383 7.23 -8.11 17.43
N LEU A 384 7.44 -6.98 18.13
CA LEU A 384 8.51 -6.04 17.85
C LEU A 384 9.91 -6.64 18.10
N ASP A 385 10.08 -7.47 19.13
CA ASP A 385 11.35 -8.14 19.41
C ASP A 385 11.85 -8.97 18.22
N LYS A 386 10.93 -9.59 17.48
CA LYS A 386 11.27 -10.34 16.27
C LYS A 386 11.81 -9.42 15.18
N VAL A 387 11.25 -8.22 15.04
CA VAL A 387 11.70 -7.24 14.05
C VAL A 387 13.13 -6.79 14.37
N ALA A 388 13.41 -6.49 15.64
CA ALA A 388 14.76 -6.14 16.10
C ALA A 388 15.78 -7.27 15.86
N GLN A 389 15.39 -8.53 16.09
CA GLN A 389 16.20 -9.71 15.78
C GLN A 389 16.48 -9.85 14.28
N ILE A 390 15.49 -9.56 13.42
CA ILE A 390 15.69 -9.56 11.98
C ILE A 390 16.64 -8.45 11.55
N SER A 391 16.53 -7.24 12.12
CA SER A 391 17.50 -6.16 11.87
C SER A 391 18.93 -6.58 12.22
N GLU A 392 19.12 -7.18 13.40
CA GLU A 392 20.43 -7.69 13.82
C GLU A 392 20.95 -8.80 12.91
N PHE A 393 20.08 -9.72 12.49
CA PHE A 393 20.40 -10.74 11.48
C PHE A 393 20.84 -10.10 10.16
N CYS A 394 20.16 -9.05 9.69
CA CYS A 394 20.53 -8.35 8.46
C CYS A 394 21.91 -7.73 8.59
N LYS A 395 22.18 -7.04 9.71
CA LYS A 395 23.49 -6.45 10.00
C LYS A 395 24.62 -7.48 9.98
N ASN A 396 24.41 -8.63 10.63
CA ASN A 396 25.42 -9.70 10.72
C ASN A 396 25.70 -10.39 9.38
N ASN A 397 24.77 -10.33 8.42
CA ASN A 397 24.90 -10.97 7.10
C ASN A 397 25.10 -9.97 5.95
N ASN A 398 25.30 -8.68 6.26
CA ASN A 398 25.41 -7.60 5.28
C ASN A 398 24.20 -7.50 4.33
N TYR A 399 23.00 -7.72 4.88
CA TYR A 399 21.73 -7.47 4.20
C TYR A 399 21.16 -6.11 4.60
N LYS A 400 20.35 -5.53 3.72
CA LYS A 400 19.70 -4.24 4.00
C LYS A 400 18.42 -4.44 4.82
N PHE A 401 18.16 -3.52 5.72
CA PHE A 401 16.96 -3.52 6.55
C PHE A 401 16.35 -2.12 6.58
N TYR A 402 15.07 -2.02 6.22
CA TYR A 402 14.33 -0.76 6.15
C TYR A 402 13.07 -0.87 7.00
N CYS A 403 12.96 -0.07 8.07
CA CYS A 403 11.70 0.06 8.80
C CYS A 403 10.89 1.19 8.17
N ILE A 404 9.76 0.86 7.52
CA ILE A 404 9.00 1.82 6.72
C ILE A 404 7.65 2.09 7.40
N THR A 405 7.31 3.37 7.59
CA THR A 405 6.14 3.83 8.32
C THR A 405 5.52 5.08 7.68
N ALA A 406 4.23 5.31 7.91
CA ALA A 406 3.57 6.57 7.59
C ALA A 406 3.47 7.51 8.79
N SER A 407 3.95 7.08 9.96
CA SER A 407 3.96 7.87 11.18
C SER A 407 4.83 9.14 11.03
N ASN A 408 4.39 10.19 11.70
CA ASN A 408 5.12 11.47 11.72
C ASN A 408 6.37 11.40 12.61
N LEU A 409 7.20 12.44 12.56
CA LEU A 409 8.46 12.51 13.30
C LEU A 409 8.28 12.42 14.83
N GLU A 410 7.19 12.97 15.36
CA GLU A 410 6.90 12.94 16.81
C GLU A 410 6.62 11.51 17.28
N GLU A 411 5.79 10.79 16.54
CA GLU A 411 5.46 9.38 16.79
C GLU A 411 6.70 8.49 16.67
N VAL A 412 7.52 8.70 15.64
CA VAL A 412 8.78 7.96 15.45
C VAL A 412 9.74 8.22 16.62
N SER A 413 9.87 9.48 17.04
CA SER A 413 10.73 9.84 18.18
C SER A 413 10.23 9.23 19.48
N ALA A 414 8.92 9.21 19.71
CA ALA A 414 8.31 8.56 20.88
C ALA A 414 8.56 7.04 20.87
N PHE A 415 8.38 6.40 19.71
CA PHE A 415 8.65 4.98 19.52
C PHE A 415 10.12 4.64 19.79
N ILE A 416 11.05 5.45 19.27
CA ILE A 416 12.49 5.29 19.50
C ILE A 416 12.83 5.39 20.98
N ASN A 417 12.31 6.40 21.68
CA ASN A 417 12.58 6.62 23.09
C ASN A 417 12.08 5.47 23.96
N TYR A 418 10.94 4.88 23.61
CA TYR A 418 10.32 3.81 24.37
C TYR A 418 10.95 2.45 24.07
N HIS A 419 11.05 2.06 22.79
CA HIS A 419 11.48 0.72 22.38
C HIS A 419 12.99 0.59 22.14
N LYS A 420 13.71 1.70 21.93
CA LYS A 420 15.15 1.72 21.62
C LYS A 420 15.54 0.77 20.48
N PRO A 421 14.89 0.89 19.30
CA PRO A 421 15.14 0.01 18.17
C PRO A 421 16.57 0.15 17.63
N ASN A 422 17.06 -0.91 16.98
CA ASN A 422 18.39 -0.99 16.37
C ASN A 422 18.36 -0.81 14.84
N TYR A 423 17.40 -0.04 14.31
CA TYR A 423 17.17 0.11 12.88
C TYR A 423 16.67 1.50 12.48
N GLN A 424 16.95 1.90 11.25
CA GLN A 424 16.57 3.21 10.71
C GLN A 424 15.12 3.21 10.22
N PHE A 425 14.46 4.37 10.34
CA PHE A 425 13.09 4.59 9.88
C PHE A 425 13.05 5.32 8.54
N TYR A 426 12.04 4.98 7.74
CA TYR A 426 11.76 5.54 6.43
C TYR A 426 10.26 5.85 6.31
N ASN A 427 9.93 6.91 5.58
CA ASN A 427 8.58 7.32 5.29
C ASN A 427 8.10 6.72 3.96
N MET A 428 6.81 6.40 3.90
CA MET A 428 6.06 6.06 2.69
C MET A 428 4.57 6.29 2.96
N ASP A 429 3.79 6.52 1.90
CA ASP A 429 2.34 6.70 1.99
C ASP A 429 1.63 5.54 2.73
N PRO A 430 0.69 5.83 3.65
CA PRO A 430 -0.02 4.81 4.43
C PRO A 430 -0.87 3.85 3.58
N ILE A 431 -1.47 4.31 2.47
CA ILE A 431 -2.25 3.47 1.56
C ILE A 431 -1.30 2.49 0.87
N THR A 432 -0.13 2.94 0.43
CA THR A 432 0.92 2.08 -0.12
C THR A 432 1.35 1.01 0.89
N LEU A 433 1.66 1.39 2.13
CA LEU A 433 2.09 0.45 3.18
C LEU A 433 1.00 -0.60 3.50
N LYS A 434 -0.27 -0.16 3.62
CA LYS A 434 -1.43 -1.06 3.81
C LYS A 434 -1.64 -1.99 2.62
N THR A 435 -1.25 -1.58 1.42
CA THR A 435 -1.33 -2.37 0.19
C THR A 435 -0.16 -3.35 0.08
N ILE A 436 1.04 -2.99 0.54
CA ILE A 436 2.18 -3.89 0.63
C ILE A 436 1.85 -5.05 1.57
N VAL A 437 1.42 -4.80 2.80
CA VAL A 437 1.15 -5.88 3.76
C VAL A 437 -0.03 -5.56 4.68
N ARG A 438 -0.98 -6.49 4.77
CA ARG A 438 -2.17 -6.43 5.65
C ARG A 438 -1.81 -6.75 7.11
N SER A 439 -0.72 -6.19 7.63
CA SER A 439 -0.21 -6.47 8.98
C SER A 439 0.62 -5.31 9.51
N ASN A 440 0.46 -4.99 10.79
CA ASN A 440 1.24 -3.96 11.49
C ASN A 440 1.79 -4.52 12.82
N PRO A 441 3.07 -4.94 12.91
CA PRO A 441 4.09 -4.88 11.86
C PRO A 441 3.91 -6.00 10.81
N GLY A 442 4.49 -5.83 9.64
CA GLY A 442 4.65 -6.87 8.62
C GLY A 442 6.09 -6.92 8.13
N LEU A 443 6.55 -8.07 7.65
CA LEU A 443 7.90 -8.23 7.10
C LEU A 443 7.82 -8.64 5.63
N VAL A 444 8.61 -8.01 4.79
CA VAL A 444 8.73 -8.34 3.36
C VAL A 444 10.21 -8.58 3.04
N LEU A 445 10.49 -9.70 2.39
CA LEU A 445 11.82 -10.01 1.84
C LEU A 445 11.84 -9.66 0.36
N VAL A 446 12.80 -8.83 -0.04
CA VAL A 446 12.97 -8.33 -1.40
C VAL A 446 14.40 -8.62 -1.88
N LYS A 447 14.57 -8.83 -3.19
CA LYS A 447 15.88 -8.87 -3.85
C LYS A 447 15.73 -8.32 -5.27
N LYS A 448 16.54 -7.33 -5.65
CA LYS A 448 16.47 -6.68 -6.98
C LYS A 448 15.04 -6.30 -7.36
N GLY A 449 14.38 -5.58 -6.47
CA GLY A 449 12.98 -5.15 -6.58
C GLY A 449 11.93 -6.26 -6.52
N THR A 450 12.31 -7.55 -6.49
CA THR A 450 11.38 -8.67 -6.51
C THR A 450 10.98 -9.09 -5.10
N VAL A 451 9.68 -9.14 -4.83
CA VAL A 451 9.12 -9.62 -3.56
C VAL A 451 9.27 -11.13 -3.47
N LEU A 452 10.19 -11.58 -2.62
CA LEU A 452 10.49 -13.00 -2.42
C LEU A 452 9.57 -13.65 -1.40
N ASN A 453 9.21 -12.97 -0.31
CA ASN A 453 8.29 -13.50 0.69
C ASN A 453 7.70 -12.41 1.58
N LYS A 454 6.63 -12.74 2.31
CA LYS A 454 5.87 -11.82 3.18
C LYS A 454 5.39 -12.55 4.43
N TRP A 455 5.45 -11.87 5.57
CA TRP A 455 4.98 -12.39 6.84
C TRP A 455 4.14 -11.36 7.59
N ALA A 456 3.00 -11.81 8.13
CA ALA A 456 2.29 -11.06 9.16
C ALA A 456 3.06 -11.11 10.49
N ALA A 457 2.79 -10.16 11.39
CA ALA A 457 3.48 -9.97 12.67
C ALA A 457 3.76 -11.29 13.43
N LYS A 458 2.71 -12.10 13.60
CA LYS A 458 2.78 -13.39 14.30
C LYS A 458 3.75 -14.38 13.64
N ASN A 459 3.81 -14.35 12.32
CA ASN A 459 4.51 -15.32 11.47
C ASN A 459 5.90 -14.82 11.06
N ILE A 460 6.36 -13.66 11.55
CA ILE A 460 7.74 -13.22 11.35
C ILE A 460 8.67 -14.35 11.84
N PRO A 461 9.58 -14.83 10.98
CA PRO A 461 10.48 -15.93 11.30
C PRO A 461 11.52 -15.50 12.34
N ALA A 462 12.02 -16.45 13.11
CA ALA A 462 13.22 -16.23 13.91
C ALA A 462 14.46 -16.27 12.98
N PRO A 463 15.56 -15.56 13.29
CA PRO A 463 16.78 -15.56 12.47
C PRO A 463 17.29 -16.95 12.08
N GLU A 464 17.15 -17.94 12.97
CA GLU A 464 17.64 -19.30 12.73
C GLU A 464 16.89 -20.00 11.59
N GLN A 465 15.66 -19.59 11.32
CA GLN A 465 14.82 -20.12 10.25
C GLN A 465 15.22 -19.55 8.87
N LEU A 466 15.99 -18.45 8.85
CA LEU A 466 16.44 -17.77 7.63
C LEU A 466 17.81 -18.25 7.13
N HIS A 467 18.54 -19.07 7.91
CA HIS A 467 19.89 -19.54 7.56
C HIS A 467 19.96 -20.47 6.34
N ASN A 468 18.86 -21.14 5.99
CA ASN A 468 18.81 -21.93 4.77
C ASN A 468 18.48 -20.99 3.62
N ASP A 469 19.41 -20.88 2.66
CA ASP A 469 19.31 -20.19 1.37
C ASP A 469 18.05 -19.30 1.25
N LEU A 470 18.16 -17.99 1.47
CA LEU A 470 17.04 -17.04 1.36
C LEU A 470 16.31 -17.15 0.00
N THR A 471 16.99 -17.64 -1.03
CA THR A 471 16.39 -17.97 -2.32
C THR A 471 15.47 -19.21 -2.25
N ALA A 472 15.74 -20.20 -1.42
CA ALA A 472 14.78 -21.27 -1.11
C ALA A 472 13.51 -20.73 -0.41
N ASN A 473 13.62 -19.62 0.34
CA ASN A 473 12.48 -18.91 0.90
C ASN A 473 11.71 -18.09 -0.15
N SER A 474 12.34 -17.69 -1.27
CA SER A 474 11.69 -17.00 -2.39
C SER A 474 10.79 -17.89 -3.24
N ILE A 475 11.08 -19.19 -3.24
CA ILE A 475 10.36 -20.19 -4.03
C ILE A 475 10.26 -21.47 -3.20
N THR A 476 9.64 -21.42 -2.02
CA THR A 476 9.04 -22.67 -1.57
C THR A 476 7.85 -22.91 -2.51
N LYS A 477 8.08 -23.76 -3.52
CA LYS A 477 7.03 -24.51 -4.23
C LYS A 477 5.98 -25.00 -3.22
N HIS A 478 6.38 -25.25 -1.98
CA HIS A 478 5.56 -25.53 -0.80
C HIS A 478 4.63 -24.40 -0.33
N GLN A 479 4.99 -23.11 -0.30
CA GLN A 479 4.08 -22.00 0.03
C GLN A 479 3.07 -21.74 -1.08
N LYS A 480 3.53 -21.67 -2.34
CA LYS A 480 2.64 -21.55 -3.51
C LYS A 480 1.71 -22.76 -3.62
N ALA A 481 2.21 -23.96 -3.32
CA ALA A 481 1.39 -25.17 -3.22
C ALA A 481 0.47 -25.14 -2.00
N LYS A 482 0.90 -24.68 -0.83
CA LYS A 482 0.07 -24.60 0.39
C LYS A 482 -1.10 -23.64 0.19
N ASN A 483 -0.85 -22.43 -0.32
CA ASN A 483 -1.92 -21.48 -0.62
C ASN A 483 -2.80 -21.99 -1.77
N LYS A 484 -2.20 -22.63 -2.78
CA LYS A 484 -2.93 -23.35 -3.83
C LYS A 484 -3.83 -24.45 -3.29
N TYR A 485 -3.33 -25.28 -2.41
CA TYR A 485 -4.11 -26.31 -1.75
C TYR A 485 -5.16 -25.70 -0.84
N ILE A 486 -4.93 -24.59 -0.14
CA ILE A 486 -5.95 -23.95 0.70
C ILE A 486 -7.12 -23.42 -0.14
N TYR A 487 -6.88 -22.63 -1.20
CA TYR A 487 -7.99 -22.12 -2.01
C TYR A 487 -8.65 -23.23 -2.84
N LEU A 488 -7.89 -24.19 -3.38
CA LEU A 488 -8.45 -25.36 -4.04
C LEU A 488 -9.23 -26.21 -3.03
N THR A 489 -8.77 -26.36 -1.80
CA THR A 489 -9.51 -27.07 -0.74
C THR A 489 -10.77 -26.29 -0.35
N TYR A 490 -10.77 -24.96 -0.40
CA TYR A 490 -12.00 -24.21 -0.17
C TYR A 490 -12.99 -24.40 -1.32
N ILE A 491 -12.58 -24.24 -2.58
CA ILE A 491 -13.45 -24.39 -3.76
C ILE A 491 -13.87 -25.86 -3.97
N PHE A 492 -12.92 -26.78 -4.05
CA PHE A 492 -13.21 -28.21 -4.22
C PHE A 492 -13.77 -28.82 -2.95
N GLY A 493 -13.39 -28.35 -1.75
CA GLY A 493 -13.97 -28.83 -0.50
C GLY A 493 -15.42 -28.37 -0.32
N THR A 494 -15.78 -27.15 -0.72
CA THR A 494 -17.19 -26.72 -0.73
C THR A 494 -18.00 -27.51 -1.76
N LEU A 495 -17.47 -27.75 -2.97
CA LEU A 495 -18.10 -28.59 -3.97
C LEU A 495 -18.22 -30.07 -3.54
N LEU A 496 -17.17 -30.63 -2.93
CA LEU A 496 -17.13 -32.00 -2.42
C LEU A 496 -18.09 -32.16 -1.25
N PHE A 497 -18.08 -31.23 -0.29
CA PHE A 497 -19.04 -31.19 0.83
C PHE A 497 -20.47 -31.16 0.30
N MET A 498 -20.76 -30.32 -0.70
CA MET A 498 -22.07 -30.27 -1.32
C MET A 498 -22.43 -31.59 -2.02
N SER A 499 -21.49 -32.22 -2.71
CA SER A 499 -21.69 -33.51 -3.38
C SER A 499 -21.98 -34.64 -2.38
N LEU A 500 -21.17 -34.74 -1.33
CA LEU A 500 -21.34 -35.71 -0.25
C LEU A 500 -22.65 -35.49 0.51
N PHE A 501 -22.96 -34.24 0.86
CA PHE A 501 -24.21 -33.89 1.52
C PHE A 501 -25.40 -34.23 0.63
N HIS A 502 -25.33 -33.93 -0.66
CA HIS A 502 -26.38 -34.28 -1.62
C HIS A 502 -26.57 -35.80 -1.72
N GLY A 503 -25.49 -36.56 -1.81
CA GLY A 503 -25.51 -38.03 -1.84
C GLY A 503 -26.13 -38.61 -0.58
N PHE A 504 -25.68 -38.15 0.60
CA PHE A 504 -26.20 -38.58 1.89
C PHE A 504 -27.68 -38.21 2.07
N TYR A 505 -28.07 -36.98 1.70
CA TYR A 505 -29.46 -36.55 1.74
C TYR A 505 -30.35 -37.39 0.83
N LYS A 506 -29.89 -37.71 -0.39
CA LYS A 506 -30.61 -38.59 -1.30
C LYS A 506 -30.74 -40.00 -0.73
N TYR A 507 -29.68 -40.54 -0.13
CA TYR A 507 -29.70 -41.83 0.56
C TYR A 507 -30.75 -41.86 1.69
N LEU A 508 -30.73 -40.86 2.58
CA LEU A 508 -31.69 -40.77 3.68
C LEU A 508 -33.13 -40.67 3.17
N LYS A 509 -33.36 -39.86 2.13
CA LYS A 509 -34.68 -39.69 1.51
C LYS A 509 -35.16 -40.96 0.81
N THR A 510 -34.30 -41.65 0.07
CA THR A 510 -34.63 -42.90 -0.62
C THR A 510 -34.98 -44.01 0.38
N ASN A 511 -34.28 -44.07 1.51
CA ASN A 511 -34.54 -45.03 2.57
C ASN A 511 -35.59 -44.58 3.61
N ARG A 512 -36.30 -43.47 3.36
CA ARG A 512 -37.38 -42.92 4.20
C ARG A 512 -36.96 -42.60 5.65
N TYR A 513 -35.70 -42.24 5.87
CA TYR A 513 -35.26 -41.71 7.16
C TYR A 513 -35.65 -40.23 7.35
N ILE A 514 -35.86 -39.49 6.25
CA ILE A 514 -36.26 -38.07 6.22
C ILE A 514 -37.20 -37.74 5.05
#